data_AF-A0A2E0L2G6-F1
#
_entry.id   AF-A0A2E0L2G6-F1
#
_cell.length_a   1.000
_cell.length_b   1.000
_cell.length_c   1.000
_cell.angle_alpha   90.00
_cell.angle_beta   90.00
_cell.angle_gamma   90.00
#
_symmetry.space_group_name_H-M   'P 1'
#
loop_
_entity.id
_entity.type
_entity.pdbx_description
1 polymer ?
#
loop_
_entity_poly.entity_id
_entity_poly.type
_entity_poly.pdbx_seq_one_letter_code
_entity_poly.pdbx_strand_id
1 'polypeptide(L)'
;MIRFRLLQTPYAGDMMRHPLFRLDARQVRWLRSPERFRGQTWRVIAGMHLLLLTVWLAILAVHSANKSGYSSSQMAYVDGPTVISFLATAIIPLSAVLDFICLQASLKTISGEVIAGRWDLLRLTALSEGGIVRAKHAGVRLRVWRSTMMIVGLRTAAVTISLFALLIWPYVVTGENVNIGQLAEAFMEAPLSSIALVITAAVTVLVYIVEPVWRVQAFSALGMTLSAYIGTIPLAMLASVGAIFALWLVQIIVAAVLFFSLGFGLGALLAPLIFYESSPFPLMLYILLSCIITAVTIWGFYALLQAWGLRRVLYRINKVN
;
A
#
# COMPACT_ATOMS: atom_id res chain seq x y z
N MET A 1 -10.80 -18.72 13.48
CA MET A 1 -10.20 -19.15 12.20
C MET A 1 -9.89 -17.91 11.36
N ILE A 2 -8.62 -17.49 11.30
CA ILE A 2 -8.18 -16.30 10.55
C ILE A 2 -7.97 -16.73 9.09
N ARG A 3 -8.98 -16.59 8.23
CA ARG A 3 -8.74 -16.75 6.78
C ARG A 3 -7.83 -15.61 6.33
N PHE A 4 -6.60 -15.93 5.92
CA PHE A 4 -5.67 -14.98 5.31
C PHE A 4 -6.33 -14.37 4.08
N ARG A 5 -6.73 -13.11 4.23
CA ARG A 5 -7.62 -12.40 3.33
C ARG A 5 -6.85 -11.20 2.78
N LEU A 6 -5.65 -11.50 2.25
CA LEU A 6 -4.60 -10.53 1.88
C LEU A 6 -5.05 -9.50 0.84
N LEU A 7 -5.97 -9.88 -0.05
CA LEU A 7 -6.51 -9.04 -1.13
C LEU A 7 -8.04 -9.07 -1.16
N GLN A 8 -8.69 -8.84 -0.02
CA GLN A 8 -10.14 -8.67 -0.06
C GLN A 8 -10.47 -7.36 -0.73
N THR A 9 -11.04 -7.43 -1.94
CA THR A 9 -11.82 -6.32 -2.46
C THR A 9 -12.96 -6.01 -1.48
N PRO A 10 -13.53 -4.80 -1.48
CA PRO A 10 -14.71 -4.47 -0.67
C PRO A 10 -15.90 -5.41 -0.97
N TYR A 11 -15.89 -6.05 -2.14
CA TYR A 11 -16.86 -7.04 -2.60
C TYR A 11 -16.62 -8.47 -2.10
N ALA A 12 -15.50 -8.75 -1.43
CA ALA A 12 -15.14 -10.12 -1.08
C ALA A 12 -16.06 -10.72 0.00
N GLY A 13 -16.53 -11.94 -0.24
CA GLY A 13 -17.37 -12.72 0.68
C GLY A 13 -18.87 -12.41 0.58
N ASP A 14 -19.61 -12.63 1.67
CA ASP A 14 -21.08 -12.49 1.70
C ASP A 14 -21.57 -11.02 1.77
N MET A 15 -20.67 -10.04 1.64
CA MET A 15 -21.03 -8.62 1.76
C MET A 15 -22.03 -8.17 0.69
N MET A 16 -21.96 -8.74 -0.52
CA MET A 16 -22.95 -8.48 -1.57
C MET A 16 -24.36 -8.98 -1.23
N ARG A 17 -24.48 -9.96 -0.34
CA ARG A 17 -25.77 -10.44 0.16
C ARG A 17 -26.28 -9.58 1.31
N HIS A 18 -25.41 -8.80 1.96
CA HIS A 18 -25.78 -7.95 3.09
C HIS A 18 -26.58 -6.72 2.62
N PRO A 19 -27.83 -6.54 3.08
CA PRO A 19 -28.73 -5.50 2.54
C PRO A 19 -28.19 -4.09 2.79
N LEU A 20 -27.61 -3.83 3.96
CA LEU A 20 -27.03 -2.53 4.30
C LEU A 20 -25.86 -2.15 3.36
N PHE A 21 -24.99 -3.12 3.03
CA PHE A 21 -23.88 -2.87 2.11
C PHE A 21 -24.38 -2.59 0.69
N ARG A 22 -25.44 -3.29 0.23
CA ARG A 22 -26.06 -3.00 -1.07
C ARG A 22 -26.62 -1.58 -1.14
N LEU A 23 -27.20 -1.07 -0.05
CA LEU A 23 -27.69 0.31 0.02
C LEU A 23 -26.54 1.31 -0.11
N ASP A 24 -25.45 1.13 0.65
CA ASP A 24 -24.27 2.00 0.57
C ASP A 24 -23.59 1.91 -0.82
N ALA A 25 -23.51 0.71 -1.39
CA ALA A 25 -22.93 0.50 -2.73
C ALA A 25 -23.73 1.20 -3.84
N ARG A 26 -25.06 1.33 -3.71
CA ARG A 26 -25.90 2.06 -4.67
C ARG A 26 -25.60 3.55 -4.71
N GLN A 27 -25.12 4.14 -3.62
CA GLN A 27 -24.74 5.56 -3.57
C GLN A 27 -23.50 5.85 -4.42
N VAL A 28 -22.68 4.83 -4.69
CA VAL A 28 -21.47 4.97 -5.49
C VAL A 28 -21.77 4.56 -6.94
N ARG A 29 -22.08 5.54 -7.80
CA ARG A 29 -22.61 5.32 -9.17
C ARG A 29 -21.80 4.35 -10.03
N TRP A 30 -20.47 4.34 -9.90
CA TRP A 30 -19.56 3.51 -10.69
C TRP A 30 -19.45 2.05 -10.21
N LEU A 31 -20.18 1.69 -9.14
CA LEU A 31 -20.07 0.42 -8.40
C LEU A 31 -21.31 -0.48 -8.48
N ARG A 32 -22.20 -0.21 -9.44
CA ARG A 32 -23.45 -0.96 -9.60
C ARG A 32 -23.25 -2.44 -9.96
N SER A 33 -22.15 -2.80 -10.64
CA SER A 33 -21.83 -4.20 -10.95
C SER A 33 -20.36 -4.54 -10.66
N PRO A 34 -20.06 -5.79 -10.22
CA PRO A 34 -18.69 -6.24 -9.98
C PRO A 34 -17.77 -6.13 -11.22
N GLU A 35 -18.34 -6.35 -12.40
CA GLU A 35 -17.61 -6.23 -13.68
C GLU A 35 -17.20 -4.78 -13.96
N ARG A 36 -18.13 -3.82 -13.80
CA ARG A 36 -17.83 -2.38 -13.96
C ARG A 36 -16.81 -1.91 -12.93
N PHE A 37 -16.88 -2.43 -11.71
CA PHE A 37 -15.88 -2.17 -10.67
C PHE A 37 -14.48 -2.62 -11.07
N ARG A 38 -14.34 -3.85 -11.59
CA ARG A 38 -13.06 -4.39 -12.07
C ARG A 38 -12.55 -3.58 -13.26
N GLY A 39 -13.40 -3.29 -14.24
CA GLY A 39 -13.04 -2.48 -15.41
C GLY A 39 -12.58 -1.07 -15.03
N GLN A 40 -13.28 -0.40 -14.11
CA GLN A 40 -12.89 0.93 -13.65
C GLN A 40 -11.58 0.89 -12.85
N THR A 41 -11.36 -0.15 -12.04
CA THR A 41 -10.09 -0.33 -11.31
C THR A 41 -8.91 -0.45 -12.28
N TRP A 42 -9.03 -1.28 -13.32
CA TRP A 42 -7.99 -1.42 -14.33
C TRP A 42 -7.77 -0.14 -15.13
N ARG A 43 -8.82 0.59 -15.50
CA ARG A 43 -8.69 1.89 -16.18
C ARG A 43 -7.93 2.91 -15.34
N VAL A 44 -8.16 2.94 -14.02
CA VAL A 44 -7.43 3.83 -13.11
C VAL A 44 -5.95 3.43 -13.05
N ILE A 45 -5.65 2.15 -12.90
CA ILE A 45 -4.26 1.65 -12.85
C ILE A 45 -3.55 1.93 -14.18
N ALA A 46 -4.16 1.61 -15.32
CA ALA A 46 -3.60 1.88 -16.64
C ALA A 46 -3.42 3.38 -16.91
N GLY A 47 -4.39 4.21 -16.49
CA GLY A 47 -4.28 5.66 -16.57
C GLY A 47 -3.10 6.21 -15.77
N MET A 48 -2.82 5.64 -14.60
CA MET A 48 -1.64 6.02 -13.80
C MET A 48 -0.32 5.59 -14.46
N HIS A 49 -0.29 4.42 -15.12
CA HIS A 49 0.89 4.02 -15.91
C HIS A 49 1.14 4.96 -17.07
N LEU A 50 0.10 5.29 -17.84
CA LEU A 50 0.22 6.21 -18.96
C LEU A 50 0.68 7.60 -18.48
N LEU A 51 0.06 8.13 -17.42
CA LEU A 51 0.45 9.41 -16.83
C LEU A 51 1.94 9.40 -16.42
N LEU A 52 2.36 8.38 -15.67
CA LEU A 52 3.73 8.31 -15.18
C LEU A 52 4.75 8.15 -16.31
N LEU A 53 4.41 7.33 -17.32
CA LEU A 53 5.23 7.16 -18.52
C LEU A 53 5.35 8.48 -19.29
N THR A 54 4.27 9.23 -19.46
CA THR A 54 4.32 10.55 -20.12
C THR A 54 5.19 11.55 -19.36
N VAL A 55 5.08 11.58 -18.02
CA VAL A 55 5.93 12.44 -17.18
C VAL A 55 7.40 12.02 -17.31
N TRP A 56 7.69 10.72 -17.28
CA TRP A 56 9.05 10.21 -17.44
C TRP A 56 9.65 10.59 -18.79
N LEU A 57 8.93 10.37 -19.89
CA LEU A 57 9.37 10.74 -21.23
C LEU A 57 9.58 12.25 -21.38
N ALA A 58 8.73 13.06 -20.75
CA ALA A 58 8.90 14.52 -20.76
C ALA A 58 10.18 14.95 -20.01
N ILE A 59 10.48 14.33 -18.85
CA ILE A 59 11.72 14.58 -18.11
C ILE A 59 12.93 14.20 -18.97
N LEU A 60 12.91 13.02 -19.60
CA LEU A 60 13.98 12.59 -20.51
C LEU A 60 14.17 13.56 -21.67
N ALA A 61 13.09 14.02 -22.30
CA ALA A 61 13.14 14.99 -23.40
C ALA A 61 13.80 16.31 -22.95
N VAL A 62 13.36 16.86 -21.82
CA VAL A 62 13.95 18.10 -21.25
C VAL A 62 15.42 17.90 -20.89
N HIS A 63 15.78 16.76 -20.33
CA HIS A 63 17.16 16.47 -19.94
C HIS A 63 18.08 16.35 -21.17
N SER A 64 17.62 15.64 -22.21
CA SER A 64 18.33 15.48 -23.47
C SER A 64 18.55 16.81 -24.20
N ALA A 65 17.59 17.74 -24.12
CA ALA A 65 17.70 19.06 -24.74
C ALA A 65 18.72 19.98 -24.04
N ASN A 66 18.91 19.81 -22.73
CA ASN A 66 19.73 20.73 -21.92
C ASN A 66 21.20 20.30 -21.75
N LYS A 67 21.56 19.06 -22.07
CA LYS A 67 22.90 18.52 -21.83
C LYS A 67 23.68 18.32 -23.13
N SER A 68 24.31 19.40 -23.59
CA SER A 68 25.33 19.36 -24.64
C SER A 68 26.62 18.74 -24.12
N GLY A 69 26.77 17.41 -24.22
CA GLY A 69 28.06 16.75 -24.00
C GLY A 69 28.03 15.40 -23.28
N TYR A 70 26.87 14.93 -22.82
CA TYR A 70 26.76 13.58 -22.28
C TYR A 70 26.58 12.58 -23.43
N SER A 71 27.28 11.45 -23.36
CA SER A 71 26.97 10.33 -24.25
C SER A 71 25.57 9.79 -23.93
N SER A 72 24.89 9.19 -24.91
CA SER A 72 23.58 8.59 -24.71
C SER A 72 23.58 7.52 -23.60
N SER A 73 24.70 6.80 -23.44
CA SER A 73 24.89 5.84 -22.35
C SER A 73 24.95 6.51 -20.97
N GLN A 74 25.66 7.64 -20.84
CA GLN A 74 25.73 8.37 -19.57
C GLN A 74 24.38 8.98 -19.18
N MET A 75 23.59 9.45 -20.15
CA MET A 75 22.23 9.93 -19.89
C MET A 75 21.35 8.83 -19.28
N ALA A 76 21.38 7.61 -19.82
CA ALA A 76 20.59 6.49 -19.30
C ALA A 76 20.94 6.13 -17.84
N TYR A 77 22.22 6.16 -17.46
CA TYR A 77 22.67 5.85 -16.10
C TYR A 77 22.32 6.93 -15.08
N VAL A 78 22.31 8.20 -15.48
CA VAL A 78 22.01 9.33 -14.57
C VAL A 78 20.50 9.53 -14.42
N ASP A 79 19.75 9.46 -15.53
CA ASP A 79 18.33 9.85 -15.53
C ASP A 79 17.42 8.81 -14.88
N GLY A 80 17.77 7.53 -14.99
CA GLY A 80 17.03 6.43 -14.37
C GLY A 80 16.88 6.61 -12.85
N PRO A 81 17.98 6.63 -12.07
CA PRO A 81 17.92 6.80 -10.62
C PRO A 81 17.26 8.10 -10.15
N THR A 82 17.45 9.22 -10.88
CA THR A 82 16.84 10.51 -10.54
C THR A 82 15.32 10.44 -10.62
N VAL A 83 14.77 9.84 -11.69
CA VAL A 83 13.32 9.67 -11.83
C VAL A 83 12.79 8.76 -10.73
N ILE A 84 13.44 7.62 -10.48
CA ILE A 84 13.02 6.68 -9.43
C ILE A 84 12.95 7.37 -8.07
N SER A 85 13.97 8.17 -7.74
CA SER A 85 14.03 8.93 -6.49
C SER A 85 12.94 9.99 -6.39
N PHE A 86 12.68 10.72 -7.48
CA PHE A 86 11.59 11.68 -7.55
C PHE A 86 10.23 11.03 -7.32
N LEU A 87 9.97 9.90 -7.99
CA LEU A 87 8.72 9.15 -7.86
C LEU A 87 8.53 8.56 -6.46
N ALA A 88 9.60 7.99 -5.88
CA ALA A 88 9.58 7.49 -4.52
C ALA A 88 9.21 8.60 -3.51
N THR A 89 9.78 9.79 -3.69
CA THR A 89 9.51 10.96 -2.84
C THR A 89 8.08 11.47 -2.99
N ALA A 90 7.55 11.53 -4.22
CA ALA A 90 6.19 11.98 -4.49
C ALA A 90 5.10 11.06 -3.90
N ILE A 91 5.39 9.79 -3.70
CA ILE A 91 4.44 8.80 -3.15
C ILE A 91 4.20 8.99 -1.66
N ILE A 92 5.15 9.58 -0.93
CA ILE A 92 5.03 9.84 0.51
C ILE A 92 3.85 10.80 0.82
N PRO A 93 3.79 12.03 0.27
CA PRO A 93 2.68 12.94 0.55
C PRO A 93 1.35 12.41 0.00
N LEU A 94 1.35 11.71 -1.13
CA LEU A 94 0.13 11.08 -1.66
C LEU A 94 -0.41 9.99 -0.71
N SER A 95 0.47 9.26 -0.04
CA SER A 95 0.07 8.28 0.98
C SER A 95 -0.56 8.97 2.20
N ALA A 96 -0.04 10.12 2.63
CA ALA A 96 -0.65 10.92 3.69
C ALA A 96 -2.05 11.45 3.30
N VAL A 97 -2.21 11.90 2.05
CA VAL A 97 -3.51 12.32 1.51
C VAL A 97 -4.51 11.16 1.52
N LEU A 98 -4.08 9.94 1.16
CA LEU A 98 -4.94 8.75 1.26
C LEU A 98 -5.38 8.47 2.69
N ASP A 99 -4.47 8.57 3.66
CA ASP A 99 -4.77 8.35 5.08
C ASP A 99 -5.83 9.34 5.57
N PHE A 100 -5.71 10.60 5.17
CA PHE A 100 -6.70 11.64 5.46
C PHE A 100 -8.06 11.35 4.82
N ILE A 101 -8.10 10.99 3.53
CA ILE A 101 -9.33 10.63 2.82
C ILE A 101 -10.00 9.41 3.48
N CYS A 102 -9.22 8.42 3.91
CA CYS A 102 -9.71 7.23 4.61
C CYS A 102 -10.45 7.59 5.90
N LEU A 103 -9.82 8.41 6.74
CA LEU A 103 -10.40 8.83 8.01
C LEU A 103 -11.64 9.68 7.76
N GLN A 104 -11.56 10.70 6.90
CA GLN A 104 -12.68 11.57 6.58
C GLN A 104 -13.91 10.78 6.06
N ALA A 105 -13.69 9.80 5.20
CA ALA A 105 -14.75 8.94 4.67
C ALA A 105 -15.42 8.07 5.74
N SER A 106 -14.77 7.83 6.88
CA SER A 106 -15.30 7.05 8.00
C SER A 106 -15.94 7.91 9.11
N LEU A 107 -15.55 9.18 9.26
CA LEU A 107 -16.00 10.02 10.37
C LEU A 107 -17.53 10.20 10.47
N LYS A 108 -18.25 10.15 9.34
CA LYS A 108 -19.71 10.36 9.30
C LYS A 108 -20.52 9.06 9.35
N THR A 109 -19.90 7.89 9.49
CA THR A 109 -20.64 6.63 9.31
C THR A 109 -21.45 6.22 10.53
N ILE A 110 -20.94 6.42 11.75
CA ILE A 110 -21.63 6.00 12.97
C ILE A 110 -22.28 7.22 13.62
N SER A 111 -21.50 8.26 13.92
CA SER A 111 -22.02 9.51 14.46
C SER A 111 -23.15 10.09 13.60
N GLY A 112 -23.02 10.05 12.27
CA GLY A 112 -24.05 10.54 11.36
C GLY A 112 -25.36 9.74 11.37
N GLU A 113 -25.32 8.46 11.75
CA GLU A 113 -26.52 7.64 11.91
C GLU A 113 -27.15 7.82 13.30
N VAL A 114 -26.32 8.00 14.33
CA VAL A 114 -26.74 8.29 15.70
C VAL A 114 -27.41 9.66 15.78
N ILE A 115 -26.76 10.72 15.26
CA ILE A 115 -27.31 12.09 15.24
C ILE A 115 -28.61 12.16 14.45
N ALA A 116 -28.75 11.34 13.40
CA ALA A 116 -29.96 11.30 12.58
C ALA A 116 -31.07 10.39 13.16
N GLY A 117 -30.88 9.77 14.32
CA GLY A 117 -31.85 8.83 14.92
C GLY A 117 -32.08 7.54 14.13
N ARG A 118 -31.28 7.27 13.09
CA ARG A 118 -31.41 6.08 12.24
C ARG A 118 -30.75 4.85 12.88
N TRP A 119 -29.88 5.06 13.86
CA TRP A 119 -29.21 3.96 14.54
C TRP A 119 -30.19 3.01 15.25
N ASP A 120 -31.20 3.56 15.92
CA ASP A 120 -32.20 2.74 16.63
C ASP A 120 -33.05 1.92 15.64
N LEU A 121 -33.39 2.49 14.49
CA LEU A 121 -34.07 1.76 13.41
C LEU A 121 -33.22 0.62 12.85
N LEU A 122 -31.91 0.82 12.70
CA LEU A 122 -31.00 -0.24 12.25
C LEU A 122 -30.96 -1.41 13.24
N ARG A 123 -31.12 -1.15 14.54
CA ARG A 123 -31.13 -2.18 15.59
C ARG A 123 -32.42 -3.01 15.61
N LEU A 124 -33.54 -2.45 15.14
CA LEU A 124 -34.79 -3.19 14.98
C LEU A 124 -34.75 -4.20 13.82
N THR A 125 -33.72 -4.14 12.97
CA THR A 125 -33.54 -5.13 11.89
C THR A 125 -33.00 -6.45 12.42
N ALA A 126 -33.21 -7.55 11.69
CA ALA A 126 -32.67 -8.87 12.03
C ALA A 126 -31.13 -8.98 11.88
N LEU A 127 -30.43 -7.87 11.68
CA LEU A 127 -28.98 -7.85 11.48
C LEU A 127 -28.26 -7.73 12.84
N SER A 128 -27.30 -8.62 13.09
CA SER A 128 -26.41 -8.45 14.24
C SER A 128 -25.65 -7.12 14.17
N GLU A 129 -25.38 -6.49 15.31
CA GLU A 129 -24.61 -5.24 15.39
C GLU A 129 -23.21 -5.40 14.76
N GLY A 130 -22.59 -6.55 14.96
CA GLY A 130 -21.34 -6.93 14.28
C GLY A 130 -21.46 -7.02 12.76
N GLY A 131 -22.62 -7.39 12.23
CA GLY A 131 -22.94 -7.33 10.80
C GLY A 131 -23.06 -5.89 10.30
N ILE A 132 -23.79 -5.05 11.03
CA ILE A 132 -23.97 -3.62 10.71
C ILE A 132 -22.63 -2.90 10.64
N VAL A 133 -21.78 -3.04 11.66
CA VAL A 133 -20.44 -2.41 11.72
C VAL A 133 -19.55 -2.90 10.58
N ARG A 134 -19.53 -4.21 10.28
CA ARG A 134 -18.75 -4.76 9.16
C ARG A 134 -19.25 -4.25 7.81
N ALA A 135 -20.55 -4.14 7.62
CA ALA A 135 -21.14 -3.62 6.38
C ALA A 135 -20.79 -2.13 6.18
N LYS A 136 -20.88 -1.30 7.23
CA LYS A 136 -20.45 0.11 7.18
C LYS A 136 -18.95 0.24 6.91
N HIS A 137 -18.12 -0.59 7.53
CA HIS A 137 -16.67 -0.64 7.26
C HIS A 137 -16.37 -0.95 5.79
N ALA A 138 -17.05 -1.97 5.24
CA ALA A 138 -16.94 -2.30 3.82
C ALA A 138 -17.41 -1.14 2.92
N GLY A 139 -18.50 -0.46 3.28
CA GLY A 139 -19.01 0.72 2.58
C GLY A 139 -18.01 1.89 2.57
N VAL A 140 -17.30 2.15 3.68
CA VAL A 140 -16.20 3.14 3.71
C VAL A 140 -15.09 2.76 2.75
N ARG A 141 -14.61 1.51 2.83
CA ARG A 141 -13.54 1.01 1.96
C ARG A 141 -13.91 1.15 0.49
N LEU A 142 -15.17 0.90 0.16
CA LEU A 142 -15.72 1.05 -1.17
C LEU A 142 -15.62 2.51 -1.67
N ARG A 143 -15.92 3.50 -0.82
CA ARG A 143 -15.82 4.93 -1.17
C ARG A 143 -14.38 5.39 -1.42
N VAL A 144 -13.43 4.85 -0.66
CA VAL A 144 -12.01 5.22 -0.76
C VAL A 144 -11.24 4.37 -1.78
N TRP A 145 -11.90 3.37 -2.36
CA TRP A 145 -11.26 2.41 -3.25
C TRP A 145 -10.61 3.07 -4.47
N ARG A 146 -11.26 4.05 -5.10
CA ARG A 146 -10.70 4.75 -6.27
C ARG A 146 -9.37 5.40 -5.94
N SER A 147 -9.28 6.16 -4.85
CA SER A 147 -8.04 6.80 -4.40
C SER A 147 -6.98 5.77 -4.03
N THR A 148 -7.39 4.67 -3.40
CA THR A 148 -6.48 3.54 -3.09
C THR A 148 -5.87 2.97 -4.37
N MET A 149 -6.70 2.69 -5.39
CA MET A 149 -6.24 2.14 -6.67
C MET A 149 -5.41 3.14 -7.49
N MET A 150 -5.61 4.45 -7.31
CA MET A 150 -4.72 5.45 -7.90
C MET A 150 -3.30 5.33 -7.33
N ILE A 151 -3.16 5.18 -6.01
CA ILE A 151 -1.84 5.01 -5.37
C ILE A 151 -1.23 3.65 -5.69
N VAL A 152 -2.01 2.58 -5.66
CA VAL A 152 -1.56 1.26 -6.11
C VAL A 152 -1.09 1.35 -7.57
N GLY A 153 -1.87 1.99 -8.43
CA GLY A 153 -1.53 2.24 -9.84
C GLY A 153 -0.23 3.01 -10.02
N LEU A 154 -0.04 4.08 -9.25
CA LEU A 154 1.19 4.88 -9.23
C LEU A 154 2.40 4.04 -8.77
N ARG A 155 2.26 3.24 -7.72
CA ARG A 155 3.31 2.34 -7.22
C ARG A 155 3.68 1.26 -8.24
N THR A 156 2.68 0.62 -8.85
CA THR A 156 2.91 -0.37 -9.93
C THR A 156 3.56 0.26 -11.15
N ALA A 157 3.15 1.48 -11.51
CA ALA A 157 3.73 2.22 -12.63
C ALA A 157 5.18 2.60 -12.33
N ALA A 158 5.48 3.04 -11.10
CA ALA A 158 6.85 3.35 -10.70
C ALA A 158 7.74 2.12 -10.79
N VAL A 159 7.32 0.97 -10.26
CA VAL A 159 8.09 -0.28 -10.34
C VAL A 159 8.31 -0.71 -11.80
N THR A 160 7.26 -0.71 -12.62
CA THR A 160 7.35 -1.13 -14.03
C THR A 160 8.25 -0.22 -14.85
N ILE A 161 8.15 1.10 -14.67
CA ILE A 161 9.02 2.07 -15.33
C ILE A 161 10.46 1.95 -14.83
N SER A 162 10.69 1.75 -13.52
CA SER A 162 12.03 1.49 -12.99
C SER A 162 12.67 0.26 -13.60
N LEU A 163 11.92 -0.84 -13.71
CA LEU A 163 12.41 -2.07 -14.34
C LEU A 163 12.67 -1.86 -15.84
N PHE A 164 11.79 -1.14 -16.53
CA PHE A 164 11.99 -0.79 -17.94
C PHE A 164 13.23 0.08 -18.13
N ALA A 165 13.40 1.12 -17.31
CA ALA A 165 14.54 2.04 -17.35
C ALA A 165 15.86 1.35 -17.02
N LEU A 166 15.84 0.33 -16.17
CA LEU A 166 17.04 -0.40 -15.76
C LEU A 166 17.40 -1.54 -16.72
N LEU A 167 16.42 -2.29 -17.22
CA LEU A 167 16.66 -3.52 -18.00
C LEU A 167 16.55 -3.32 -19.51
N ILE A 168 15.63 -2.48 -19.97
CA ILE A 168 15.26 -2.39 -21.40
C ILE A 168 15.80 -1.11 -22.03
N TRP A 169 15.70 0.02 -21.32
CA TRP A 169 16.09 1.33 -21.85
C TRP A 169 17.55 1.43 -22.28
N PRO A 170 18.55 0.90 -21.55
CA PRO A 170 19.95 0.97 -21.98
C PRO A 170 20.14 0.31 -23.35
N TYR A 171 19.52 -0.85 -23.58
CA TYR A 171 19.57 -1.55 -24.86
C TYR A 171 18.92 -0.77 -26.00
N VAL A 172 17.78 -0.13 -25.74
CA VAL A 172 17.10 0.73 -26.75
C VAL A 172 18.01 1.89 -27.17
N VAL A 173 18.84 2.41 -26.25
CA VAL A 173 19.68 3.57 -26.49
C VAL A 173 21.06 3.21 -27.08
N THR A 174 21.71 2.16 -26.58
CA THR A 174 23.09 1.80 -26.95
C THR A 174 23.16 0.66 -27.95
N GLY A 175 22.08 -0.10 -28.14
CA GLY A 175 22.07 -1.37 -28.88
C GLY A 175 22.72 -2.54 -28.13
N GLU A 176 23.29 -2.29 -26.95
CA GLU A 176 23.99 -3.29 -26.13
C GLU A 176 23.23 -3.54 -24.83
N ASN A 177 23.01 -4.83 -24.53
CA ASN A 177 22.23 -5.26 -23.37
C ASN A 177 23.13 -5.57 -22.17
N VAL A 178 24.02 -4.63 -21.83
CA VAL A 178 25.08 -4.80 -20.81
C VAL A 178 24.51 -5.33 -19.49
N ASN A 179 23.36 -4.80 -19.05
CA ASN A 179 22.74 -5.20 -17.80
C ASN A 179 22.15 -6.62 -17.82
N ILE A 180 21.60 -7.07 -18.95
CA ILE A 180 21.05 -8.44 -19.08
C ILE A 180 22.19 -9.46 -19.15
N GLY A 181 23.26 -9.13 -19.89
CA GLY A 181 24.47 -9.95 -19.95
C GLY A 181 25.09 -10.14 -18.57
N GLN A 182 25.31 -9.03 -17.84
CA GLN A 182 25.81 -9.06 -16.47
C GLN A 182 24.89 -9.83 -15.52
N LEU A 183 23.57 -9.71 -15.67
CA LEU A 183 22.62 -10.47 -14.85
C LEU A 183 22.70 -11.98 -15.14
N ALA A 184 22.85 -12.37 -16.41
CA ALA A 184 23.00 -13.76 -16.82
C ALA A 184 24.33 -14.34 -16.33
N GLU A 185 25.42 -13.59 -16.45
CA GLU A 185 26.74 -13.96 -15.91
C GLU A 185 26.67 -14.14 -14.39
N ALA A 186 26.10 -13.17 -13.66
CA ALA A 186 25.90 -13.28 -12.21
C ALA A 186 25.02 -14.48 -11.81
N PHE A 187 24.03 -14.83 -12.64
CA PHE A 187 23.20 -16.01 -12.43
C PHE A 187 23.98 -17.31 -12.64
N MET A 188 24.87 -17.37 -13.64
CA MET A 188 25.71 -18.54 -13.91
C MET A 188 26.81 -18.71 -12.86
N GLU A 189 27.41 -17.62 -12.39
CA GLU A 189 28.45 -17.61 -11.36
C GLU A 189 27.91 -17.98 -9.97
N ALA A 190 26.74 -17.44 -9.60
CA ALA A 190 26.16 -17.60 -8.27
C ALA A 190 24.63 -17.78 -8.32
N PRO A 191 24.13 -18.94 -8.79
CA PRO A 191 22.70 -19.14 -9.06
C PRO A 191 21.84 -18.99 -7.79
N LEU A 192 22.29 -19.53 -6.65
CA LEU A 192 21.54 -19.45 -5.39
C LEU A 192 21.40 -18.01 -4.89
N SER A 193 22.48 -17.21 -4.98
CA SER A 193 22.49 -15.80 -4.58
C SER A 193 21.57 -14.98 -5.48
N SER A 194 21.63 -15.22 -6.80
CA SER A 194 20.78 -14.56 -7.79
C SER A 194 19.29 -14.91 -7.60
N ILE A 195 18.96 -16.18 -7.30
CA ILE A 195 17.59 -16.59 -6.97
C ILE A 195 17.11 -15.87 -5.70
N ALA A 196 17.92 -15.84 -4.64
CA ALA A 196 17.57 -15.17 -3.39
C ALA A 196 17.33 -13.66 -3.60
N LEU A 197 18.15 -13.00 -4.44
CA LEU A 197 17.95 -11.61 -4.82
C LEU A 197 16.62 -11.39 -5.56
N VAL A 198 16.30 -12.24 -6.55
CA VAL A 198 15.04 -12.14 -7.30
C VAL A 198 13.83 -12.34 -6.39
N ILE A 199 13.86 -13.32 -5.49
CA ILE A 199 12.78 -13.54 -4.52
C ILE A 199 12.64 -12.33 -3.59
N THR A 200 13.76 -11.79 -3.09
CA THR A 200 13.77 -10.61 -2.24
C THR A 200 13.14 -9.40 -2.93
N ALA A 201 13.53 -9.16 -4.18
CA ALA A 201 12.96 -8.09 -5.00
C ALA A 201 11.45 -8.31 -5.22
N ALA A 202 11.03 -9.53 -5.54
CA ALA A 202 9.62 -9.87 -5.74
C ALA A 202 8.77 -9.67 -4.48
N VAL A 203 9.25 -10.11 -3.31
CA VAL A 203 8.57 -9.90 -2.01
C VAL A 203 8.48 -8.41 -1.69
N THR A 204 9.56 -7.66 -1.89
CA THR A 204 9.60 -6.21 -1.65
C THR A 204 8.60 -5.48 -2.52
N VAL A 205 8.57 -5.78 -3.82
CA VAL A 205 7.62 -5.20 -4.79
C VAL A 205 6.19 -5.56 -4.41
N LEU A 206 5.92 -6.82 -4.04
CA LEU A 206 4.59 -7.26 -3.64
C LEU A 206 4.10 -6.50 -2.40
N VAL A 207 4.92 -6.39 -1.36
CA VAL A 207 4.59 -5.64 -0.14
C VAL A 207 4.35 -4.18 -0.47
N TYR A 208 5.24 -3.57 -1.25
CA TYR A 208 5.12 -2.17 -1.67
C TYR A 208 3.80 -1.89 -2.40
N ILE A 209 3.35 -2.80 -3.28
CA ILE A 209 2.10 -2.65 -4.03
C ILE A 209 0.86 -2.92 -3.16
N VAL A 210 0.91 -3.91 -2.27
CA VAL A 210 -0.26 -4.36 -1.49
C VAL A 210 -0.47 -3.54 -0.21
N GLU A 211 0.58 -2.96 0.36
CA GLU A 211 0.55 -2.19 1.60
C GLU A 211 -0.57 -1.11 1.67
N PRO A 212 -0.86 -0.31 0.63
CA PRO A 212 -1.94 0.67 0.68
C PRO A 212 -3.31 0.04 0.97
N VAL A 213 -3.53 -1.19 0.51
CA VAL A 213 -4.79 -1.92 0.72
C VAL A 213 -4.93 -2.37 2.17
N TRP A 214 -3.84 -2.76 2.83
CA TRP A 214 -3.83 -3.07 4.26
C TRP A 214 -4.00 -1.80 5.10
N ARG A 215 -3.31 -0.73 4.71
CA ARG A 215 -3.39 0.58 5.36
C ARG A 215 -4.83 1.12 5.36
N VAL A 216 -5.51 1.15 4.22
CA VAL A 216 -6.89 1.64 4.10
C VAL A 216 -7.85 0.86 5.00
N GLN A 217 -7.65 -0.45 5.18
CA GLN A 217 -8.47 -1.28 6.08
C GLN A 217 -8.32 -0.86 7.54
N ALA A 218 -7.09 -0.60 7.97
CA ALA A 218 -6.79 -0.18 9.32
C ALA A 218 -7.29 1.25 9.59
N PHE A 219 -7.00 2.20 8.68
CA PHE A 219 -7.42 3.60 8.84
C PHE A 219 -8.95 3.77 8.78
N SER A 220 -9.65 3.03 7.92
CA SER A 220 -11.13 3.06 7.91
C SER A 220 -11.73 2.53 9.20
N ALA A 221 -11.14 1.49 9.82
CA ALA A 221 -11.59 0.99 11.13
C ALA A 221 -11.28 1.98 12.25
N LEU A 222 -10.12 2.62 12.21
CA LEU A 222 -9.73 3.64 13.17
C LEU A 222 -10.66 4.86 13.11
N GLY A 223 -10.96 5.38 11.93
CA GLY A 223 -11.83 6.53 11.82
C GLY A 223 -13.30 6.21 12.12
N MET A 224 -13.76 4.96 11.92
CA MET A 224 -15.03 4.50 12.49
C MET A 224 -15.00 4.49 14.03
N THR A 225 -13.86 4.15 14.63
CA THR A 225 -13.67 4.24 16.08
C THR A 225 -13.78 5.69 16.53
N LEU A 226 -13.09 6.62 15.88
CA LEU A 226 -13.21 8.05 16.18
C LEU A 226 -14.65 8.55 16.01
N SER A 227 -15.35 8.12 14.95
CA SER A 227 -16.77 8.43 14.70
C SER A 227 -17.69 7.94 15.83
N ALA A 228 -17.39 6.81 16.46
CA ALA A 228 -18.22 6.27 17.55
C ALA A 228 -18.00 6.98 18.90
N TYR A 229 -16.82 7.58 19.11
CA TYR A 229 -16.47 8.24 20.38
C TYR A 229 -16.66 9.75 20.36
N ILE A 230 -16.51 10.40 19.20
CA ILE A 230 -16.53 11.85 19.06
C ILE A 230 -17.80 12.29 18.34
N GLY A 231 -18.68 13.00 19.04
CA GLY A 231 -19.95 13.47 18.50
C GLY A 231 -19.83 14.71 17.59
N THR A 232 -18.79 15.53 17.77
CA THR A 232 -18.61 16.78 17.02
C THR A 232 -17.63 16.63 15.86
N ILE A 233 -18.03 17.06 14.66
CA ILE A 233 -17.22 16.92 13.43
C ILE A 233 -15.85 17.59 13.54
N PRO A 234 -15.70 18.83 14.05
CA PRO A 234 -14.40 19.49 14.12
C PRO A 234 -13.40 18.75 15.02
N LEU A 235 -13.85 18.28 16.19
CA LEU A 235 -13.01 17.52 17.11
C LEU A 235 -12.63 16.16 16.50
N ALA A 236 -13.54 15.52 15.76
CA ALA A 236 -13.25 14.26 15.08
C ALA A 236 -12.23 14.43 13.95
N MET A 237 -12.24 15.57 13.24
CA MET A 237 -11.22 15.92 12.24
C MET A 237 -9.86 16.17 12.90
N LEU A 238 -9.80 16.94 13.99
CA LEU A 238 -8.56 17.19 14.73
C LEU A 238 -7.97 15.88 15.28
N ALA A 239 -8.80 15.03 15.88
CA ALA A 239 -8.41 13.71 16.35
C ALA A 239 -7.92 12.79 15.22
N SER A 240 -8.51 12.90 14.02
CA SER A 240 -8.06 12.16 12.85
C SER A 240 -6.66 12.56 12.41
N VAL A 241 -6.36 13.87 12.38
CA VAL A 241 -5.02 14.37 12.08
C VAL A 241 -4.01 13.88 13.13
N GLY A 242 -4.34 13.99 14.41
CA GLY A 242 -3.51 13.46 15.50
C GLY A 242 -3.26 11.94 15.37
N ALA A 243 -4.28 11.19 14.98
CA ALA A 243 -4.17 9.75 14.75
C ALA A 243 -3.26 9.39 13.56
N ILE A 244 -3.29 10.18 12.47
CA ILE A 244 -2.35 10.03 11.35
C ILE A 244 -0.92 10.22 11.85
N PHE A 245 -0.63 11.33 12.55
CA PHE A 245 0.70 11.62 13.06
C PHE A 245 1.21 10.54 14.01
N ALA A 246 0.36 10.10 14.96
CA ALA A 246 0.72 9.03 15.90
C ALA A 246 1.04 7.71 15.16
N LEU A 247 0.26 7.34 14.14
CA LEU A 247 0.51 6.13 13.35
C LEU A 247 1.76 6.24 12.50
N TRP A 248 2.04 7.41 11.92
CA TRP A 248 3.26 7.65 11.18
C TRP A 248 4.48 7.57 12.09
N LEU A 249 4.41 8.14 13.29
CA LEU A 249 5.47 8.01 14.29
C LEU A 249 5.71 6.54 14.67
N VAL A 250 4.65 5.77 14.92
CA VAL A 250 4.75 4.33 15.19
C VAL A 250 5.37 3.59 14.00
N GLN A 251 4.99 3.91 12.75
CA GLN A 251 5.59 3.30 11.56
C GLN A 251 7.08 3.63 11.44
N ILE A 252 7.49 4.87 11.71
CA ILE A 252 8.90 5.28 11.69
C ILE A 252 9.68 4.52 12.77
N ILE A 253 9.14 4.41 13.99
CA ILE A 253 9.78 3.67 15.07
C ILE A 253 9.90 2.19 14.73
N VAL A 254 8.83 1.55 14.24
CA VAL A 254 8.85 0.14 13.84
C VAL A 254 9.85 -0.08 12.71
N ALA A 255 9.87 0.80 11.69
CA ALA A 255 10.82 0.71 10.60
C ALA A 255 12.27 0.89 11.07
N ALA A 256 12.53 1.84 11.97
CA ALA A 256 13.85 2.05 12.55
C ALA A 256 14.29 0.84 13.39
N VAL A 257 13.43 0.34 14.28
CA VAL A 257 13.71 -0.86 15.09
C VAL A 257 13.95 -2.07 14.21
N LEU A 258 13.15 -2.29 13.17
CA LEU A 258 13.37 -3.38 12.21
C LEU A 258 14.70 -3.19 11.49
N PHE A 259 15.00 -1.99 10.99
CA PHE A 259 16.26 -1.68 10.32
C PHE A 259 17.48 -1.94 11.22
N PHE A 260 17.45 -1.47 12.46
CA PHE A 260 18.54 -1.68 13.42
C PHE A 260 18.63 -3.13 13.90
N SER A 261 17.52 -3.79 14.22
CA SER A 261 17.52 -5.17 14.73
C SER A 261 17.93 -6.18 13.67
N LEU A 262 17.46 -5.98 12.43
CA LEU A 262 17.91 -6.77 11.29
C LEU A 262 19.36 -6.43 11.00
N GLY A 263 19.70 -5.14 10.83
CA GLY A 263 21.03 -4.64 10.51
C GLY A 263 22.12 -5.14 11.45
N PHE A 264 21.88 -4.98 12.76
CA PHE A 264 22.85 -5.32 13.80
C PHE A 264 22.75 -6.77 14.27
N GLY A 265 21.56 -7.25 14.62
CA GLY A 265 21.41 -8.57 15.25
C GLY A 265 21.64 -9.72 14.26
N LEU A 266 20.94 -9.69 13.14
CA LEU A 266 21.02 -10.73 12.11
C LEU A 266 22.31 -10.57 11.28
N GLY A 267 22.85 -9.33 11.20
CA GLY A 267 24.13 -9.02 10.59
C GLY A 267 25.32 -9.51 11.43
N ALA A 268 25.28 -9.36 12.76
CA ALA A 268 26.30 -9.90 13.65
C ALA A 268 26.30 -11.43 13.71
N LEU A 269 25.12 -12.07 13.66
CA LEU A 269 24.98 -13.52 13.61
C LEU A 269 25.55 -14.12 12.32
N LEU A 270 25.38 -13.43 11.20
CA LEU A 270 25.87 -13.88 9.90
C LEU A 270 27.21 -13.26 9.52
N ALA A 271 27.75 -12.31 10.29
CA ALA A 271 29.04 -11.68 10.03
C ALA A 271 30.16 -12.71 9.82
N PRO A 272 30.27 -13.80 10.61
CA PRO A 272 31.28 -14.82 10.33
C PRO A 272 31.09 -15.46 8.94
N LEU A 273 29.85 -15.74 8.52
CA LEU A 273 29.57 -16.31 7.20
C LEU A 273 29.75 -15.28 6.07
N ILE A 274 29.45 -13.99 6.32
CA ILE A 274 29.54 -12.91 5.33
C ILE A 274 30.99 -12.48 5.10
N PHE A 275 31.81 -12.43 6.15
CA PHE A 275 33.18 -11.94 6.07
C PHE A 275 34.22 -13.05 5.85
N TYR A 276 33.92 -14.32 6.16
CA TYR A 276 34.86 -15.43 5.95
C TYR A 276 34.58 -16.30 4.72
N GLU A 277 33.34 -16.38 4.22
CA GLU A 277 33.08 -17.08 2.96
C GLU A 277 33.20 -16.12 1.76
N SER A 278 33.82 -16.58 0.68
CA SER A 278 33.86 -15.88 -0.60
C SER A 278 32.51 -15.88 -1.35
N SER A 279 31.46 -16.45 -0.76
CA SER A 279 30.15 -16.60 -1.38
C SER A 279 29.19 -15.48 -0.96
N PRO A 280 28.50 -14.80 -1.90
CA PRO A 280 27.50 -13.77 -1.58
C PRO A 280 26.18 -14.34 -1.01
N PHE A 281 26.04 -15.66 -0.94
CA PHE A 281 24.78 -16.32 -0.59
C PHE A 281 24.26 -16.01 0.83
N PRO A 282 25.08 -16.08 1.91
CA PRO A 282 24.60 -15.79 3.27
C PRO A 282 24.04 -14.37 3.41
N LEU A 283 24.65 -13.39 2.73
CA LEU A 283 24.16 -12.01 2.70
C LEU A 283 22.81 -11.92 1.97
N MET A 284 22.63 -12.59 0.83
CA MET A 284 21.35 -12.57 0.12
C MET A 284 20.23 -13.24 0.92
N LEU A 285 20.53 -14.35 1.60
CA LEU A 285 19.57 -15.03 2.48
C LEU A 285 19.17 -14.13 3.67
N TYR A 286 20.14 -13.43 4.27
CA TYR A 286 19.89 -12.42 5.30
C TYR A 286 18.88 -11.37 4.84
N ILE A 287 19.12 -10.78 3.66
CA ILE A 287 18.25 -9.71 3.13
C ILE A 287 16.84 -10.27 2.88
N LEU A 288 16.73 -11.48 2.31
CA LEU A 288 15.45 -12.14 2.07
C LEU A 288 14.65 -12.33 3.37
N LEU A 289 15.26 -12.90 4.40
CA LEU A 289 14.61 -13.12 5.70
C LEU A 289 14.19 -11.79 6.33
N SER A 290 15.05 -10.77 6.24
CA SER A 290 14.75 -9.41 6.72
C SER A 290 13.52 -8.79 6.04
N CYS A 291 13.38 -9.04 4.73
CA CYS A 291 12.26 -8.54 3.94
C CYS A 291 10.96 -9.24 4.32
N ILE A 292 10.99 -10.57 4.50
CA ILE A 292 9.82 -11.36 4.94
C ILE A 292 9.37 -10.94 6.35
N ILE A 293 10.31 -10.77 7.29
CA ILE A 293 9.99 -10.33 8.66
C ILE A 293 9.34 -8.95 8.65
N THR A 294 9.92 -8.02 7.87
CA THR A 294 9.35 -6.67 7.69
C THR A 294 7.93 -6.74 7.10
N ALA A 295 7.74 -7.54 6.05
CA ALA A 295 6.44 -7.74 5.40
C ALA A 295 5.36 -8.23 6.37
N VAL A 296 5.69 -9.28 7.15
CA VAL A 296 4.81 -9.87 8.16
C VAL A 296 4.50 -8.88 9.27
N THR A 297 5.49 -8.12 9.71
CA THR A 297 5.33 -7.10 10.78
C THR A 297 4.40 -5.98 10.34
N ILE A 298 4.60 -5.43 9.13
CA ILE A 298 3.73 -4.38 8.57
C ILE A 298 2.29 -4.89 8.42
N TRP A 299 2.12 -6.08 7.83
CA TRP A 299 0.79 -6.69 7.69
C TRP A 299 0.12 -6.92 9.04
N GLY A 300 0.86 -7.50 10.00
CA GLY A 300 0.39 -7.80 11.34
C GLY A 300 -0.05 -6.55 12.10
N PHE A 301 0.72 -5.47 12.01
CA PHE A 301 0.38 -4.18 12.59
C PHE A 301 -0.97 -3.65 12.08
N TYR A 302 -1.16 -3.60 10.76
CA TYR A 302 -2.43 -3.12 10.18
C TYR A 302 -3.61 -4.04 10.51
N ALA A 303 -3.40 -5.36 10.51
CA ALA A 303 -4.43 -6.33 10.87
C ALA A 303 -4.87 -6.19 12.35
N LEU A 304 -3.91 -6.00 13.26
CA LEU A 304 -4.18 -5.76 14.68
C LEU A 304 -4.92 -4.44 14.89
N LEU A 305 -4.48 -3.37 14.23
CA LEU A 305 -5.12 -2.05 14.32
C LEU A 305 -6.57 -2.08 13.81
N GLN A 306 -6.81 -2.76 12.68
CA GLN A 306 -8.15 -2.98 12.14
C GLN A 306 -9.04 -3.76 13.12
N ALA A 307 -8.55 -4.88 13.64
CA ALA A 307 -9.30 -5.74 14.56
C ALA A 307 -9.62 -4.99 15.87
N TRP A 308 -8.66 -4.25 16.41
CA TRP A 308 -8.84 -3.42 17.59
C TRP A 308 -9.88 -2.33 17.37
N GLY A 309 -9.81 -1.58 16.25
CA GLY A 309 -10.76 -0.52 15.94
C GLY A 309 -12.20 -1.03 15.83
N LEU A 310 -12.40 -2.13 15.10
CA LEU A 310 -13.74 -2.73 14.96
C LEU A 310 -14.30 -3.24 16.30
N ARG A 311 -13.46 -3.82 17.17
CA ARG A 311 -13.88 -4.23 18.53
C ARG A 311 -14.25 -3.03 19.40
N ARG A 312 -13.49 -1.94 19.34
CA ARG A 312 -13.77 -0.71 20.10
C ARG A 312 -15.08 -0.04 19.67
N VAL A 313 -15.35 -0.02 18.37
CA VAL A 313 -16.63 0.44 17.83
C VAL A 313 -17.79 -0.38 18.42
N LEU A 314 -17.70 -1.71 18.39
CA LEU A 314 -18.74 -2.59 18.94
C LEU A 314 -18.92 -2.41 20.45
N TYR A 315 -17.82 -2.30 21.19
CA TYR A 315 -17.88 -2.05 22.63
C TYR A 315 -18.60 -0.73 22.95
N ARG A 316 -18.30 0.33 22.20
CA ARG A 316 -18.92 1.65 22.39
C ARG A 316 -20.42 1.61 22.08
N ILE A 317 -20.83 0.95 21.00
CA ILE A 317 -22.23 0.78 20.61
C ILE A 317 -23.01 0.05 21.72
N ASN A 318 -22.43 -1.01 22.30
CA ASN A 318 -23.07 -1.78 23.36
C ASN A 318 -23.23 -0.97 24.66
N LYS A 319 -22.23 -0.16 25.04
CA LYS A 319 -22.20 0.60 26.31
C LYS A 319 -23.07 1.87 26.33
N VAL A 320 -23.41 2.44 25.18
CA VAL A 320 -24.28 3.64 25.13
C VAL A 320 -25.75 3.28 25.42
N ASN A 321 -26.04 1.99 25.60
CA ASN A 321 -27.31 1.47 26.09
C ASN A 321 -27.19 1.06 27.56
#